data_AF-A0A9W4TE86-F1
#
_entry.id   AF-A0A9W4TE86-F1
#
_cell.length_a   1.000
_cell.length_b   1.000
_cell.length_c   1.000
_cell.angle_alpha   90.00
_cell.angle_beta   90.00
_cell.angle_gamma   90.00
#
_symmetry.space_group_name_H-M   'P 1'
#
loop_
_entity.id
_entity.type
_entity.pdbx_description
1 polymer ?
#
loop_
_entity_poly.entity_id
_entity_poly.type
_entity_poly.pdbx_seq_one_letter_code
_entity_poly.pdbx_strand_id
1 'polypeptide(L)'
;MSTLTKPNHIGRKISRIRELRDMKQEALAMALGMSQQSVSNIENSEIIEEEKLAEIAKALGVTVEAIKNFSEENMINYFNTFNEVVTNNQAD
;
A
#
# COMPACT_ATOMS: atom_id res chain seq x y z
N MET A 1 4.43 -4.64 29.77
CA MET A 1 3.96 -4.14 28.46
C MET A 1 5.07 -4.36 27.45
N SER A 2 5.07 -5.49 26.74
CA SER A 2 6.09 -5.76 25.73
C SER A 2 5.75 -4.95 24.48
N THR A 3 6.30 -3.76 24.34
CA THR A 3 6.31 -3.04 23.07
C THR A 3 7.32 -3.74 22.16
N LEU A 4 6.95 -4.92 21.66
CA LEU A 4 7.60 -5.53 20.52
C LEU A 4 7.43 -4.53 19.38
N THR A 5 8.48 -3.78 19.09
CA THR A 5 8.59 -2.96 17.89
C THR A 5 8.28 -3.87 16.71
N LYS A 6 7.02 -3.86 16.23
CA LYS A 6 6.59 -4.67 15.07
C LYS A 6 7.63 -4.39 13.98
N PRO A 7 8.36 -5.39 13.48
CA PRO A 7 9.35 -5.17 12.44
C PRO A 7 8.68 -4.40 11.31
N ASN A 8 9.35 -3.33 10.85
CA ASN A 8 8.84 -2.40 9.87
C ASN A 8 8.83 -3.06 8.47
N HIS A 9 7.96 -4.06 8.32
CA HIS A 9 7.90 -4.90 7.12
C HIS A 9 7.11 -4.16 6.05
N ILE A 10 7.82 -3.55 5.10
CA ILE A 10 7.21 -2.70 4.08
C ILE A 10 6.26 -3.49 3.18
N GLY A 11 6.63 -4.73 2.80
CA GLY A 11 5.77 -5.60 2.00
C GLY A 11 4.38 -5.84 2.61
N ARG A 12 4.30 -6.09 3.93
CA ARG A 12 3.01 -6.26 4.63
C ARG A 12 2.15 -5.01 4.61
N LYS A 13 2.78 -3.83 4.70
CA LYS A 13 2.09 -2.53 4.60
C LYS A 13 1.53 -2.32 3.20
N ILE A 14 2.30 -2.63 2.16
CA ILE A 14 1.85 -2.62 0.76
C ILE A 14 0.65 -3.53 0.57
N SER A 15 0.74 -4.78 1.06
CA SER A 15 -0.35 -5.77 0.96
C SER A 15 -1.63 -5.23 1.59
N ARG A 16 -1.53 -4.64 2.79
CA ARG A 16 -2.68 -4.08 3.49
C ARG A 16 -3.29 -2.87 2.79
N ILE A 17 -2.46 -1.96 2.30
CA ILE A 17 -2.94 -0.79 1.53
C ILE A 17 -3.62 -1.26 0.24
N ARG A 18 -3.05 -2.24 -0.46
CA ARG A 18 -3.63 -2.82 -1.67
C ARG A 18 -5.03 -3.38 -1.40
N GLU A 19 -5.19 -4.16 -0.33
CA GLU A 19 -6.50 -4.70 0.07
C GLU A 19 -7.50 -3.59 0.41
N LEU A 20 -7.08 -2.54 1.10
CA LEU A 20 -7.93 -1.37 1.40
C LEU A 20 -8.35 -0.61 0.15
N ARG A 21 -7.58 -0.72 -0.94
CA ARG A 21 -7.90 -0.18 -2.27
C ARG A 21 -8.78 -1.13 -3.10
N ASP A 22 -9.27 -2.22 -2.49
CA ASP A 22 -10.01 -3.31 -3.15
C ASP A 22 -9.29 -3.82 -4.42
N MET A 23 -7.95 -3.84 -4.37
CA MET A 23 -7.10 -4.17 -5.50
C MET A 23 -6.56 -5.59 -5.36
N LYS A 24 -6.67 -6.41 -6.41
CA LYS A 24 -6.05 -7.74 -6.45
C LYS A 24 -4.55 -7.66 -6.72
N GLN A 25 -3.78 -8.66 -6.33
CA GLN A 25 -2.33 -8.69 -6.61
C GLN A 25 -2.06 -8.66 -8.12
N GLU A 26 -2.89 -9.32 -8.93
CA GLU A 26 -2.82 -9.29 -10.39
C GLU A 26 -3.01 -7.87 -10.93
N ALA A 27 -3.94 -7.09 -10.35
CA ALA A 27 -4.18 -5.71 -10.77
C ALA A 27 -2.98 -4.80 -10.46
N LEU A 28 -2.38 -4.95 -9.28
CA LEU A 28 -1.15 -4.24 -8.93
C LEU A 28 0.01 -4.66 -9.84
N ALA A 29 0.10 -5.94 -10.16
CA ALA A 29 1.13 -6.47 -11.04
C ALA A 29 1.03 -5.89 -12.46
N MET A 30 -0.19 -5.82 -13.01
CA MET A 30 -0.45 -5.16 -14.30
C MET A 30 -0.06 -3.68 -14.27
N ALA A 31 -0.40 -2.95 -13.19
CA ALA A 31 -0.05 -1.53 -13.05
C ALA A 31 1.48 -1.30 -12.98
N LEU A 32 2.22 -2.27 -12.46
CA LEU A 32 3.68 -2.24 -12.34
C LEU A 32 4.42 -2.93 -13.49
N GLY A 33 3.70 -3.45 -14.49
CA GLY A 33 4.30 -4.18 -15.61
C GLY A 33 5.05 -5.46 -15.21
N MET A 34 4.61 -6.14 -14.14
CA MET A 34 5.25 -7.34 -13.60
C MET A 34 4.26 -8.50 -13.45
N SER A 35 4.76 -9.66 -13.00
CA SER A 35 3.91 -10.82 -12.72
C SER A 35 3.25 -10.73 -11.35
N GLN A 36 2.10 -11.41 -11.16
CA GLN A 36 1.46 -11.51 -9.85
C GLN A 36 2.39 -12.17 -8.81
N GLN A 37 3.20 -13.15 -9.21
CA GLN A 37 4.21 -13.77 -8.35
C GLN A 37 5.26 -12.75 -7.90
N SER A 38 5.68 -11.82 -8.77
CA SER A 38 6.58 -10.74 -8.41
C SER A 38 5.98 -9.83 -7.33
N VAL A 39 4.69 -9.48 -7.46
CA VAL A 39 3.98 -8.72 -6.43
C VAL A 39 3.86 -9.49 -5.12
N SER A 40 3.54 -10.79 -5.16
CA SER A 40 3.54 -11.64 -3.97
C SER A 40 4.90 -11.65 -3.27
N ASN A 41 6.00 -11.73 -4.02
CA ASN A 41 7.35 -11.68 -3.47
C ASN A 41 7.65 -10.31 -2.84
N ILE A 42 7.22 -9.22 -3.48
CA ILE A 42 7.32 -7.85 -2.94
C ILE A 42 6.57 -7.73 -1.61
N GLU A 43 5.33 -8.24 -1.53
CA GLU A 43 4.51 -8.18 -0.32
C GLU A 43 5.08 -9.03 0.83
N ASN A 44 5.87 -10.06 0.52
CA ASN A 44 6.59 -10.86 1.50
C ASN A 44 8.00 -10.33 1.81
N SER A 45 8.44 -9.23 1.18
CA SER A 45 9.74 -8.61 1.47
C SER A 45 9.67 -7.61 2.62
N GLU A 46 10.56 -7.76 3.60
CA GLU A 46 10.68 -6.80 4.70
C GLU A 46 11.15 -5.42 4.23
N ILE A 47 12.08 -5.40 3.27
CA ILE A 47 12.74 -4.21 2.74
C ILE A 47 12.47 -4.11 1.24
N ILE A 48 12.17 -2.92 0.77
CA ILE A 48 11.98 -2.60 -0.65
C ILE A 48 12.78 -1.34 -0.95
N GLU A 49 13.51 -1.35 -2.07
CA GLU A 49 14.29 -0.21 -2.53
C GLU A 49 13.39 1.02 -2.77
N GLU A 50 13.91 2.21 -2.49
CA GLU A 50 13.12 3.45 -2.50
C GLU A 50 12.46 3.71 -3.86
N GLU A 51 13.19 3.46 -4.96
CA GLU A 51 12.68 3.64 -6.33
C GLU A 51 11.49 2.71 -6.60
N LYS A 52 11.64 1.42 -6.28
CA LYS A 52 10.55 0.44 -6.41
C LYS A 52 9.38 0.77 -5.50
N LEU A 53 9.64 1.24 -4.28
CA LEU A 53 8.61 1.67 -3.34
C LEU A 53 7.83 2.88 -3.88
N ALA A 54 8.49 3.82 -4.56
CA ALA A 54 7.84 4.95 -5.22
C ALA A 54 6.94 4.51 -6.37
N GLU A 55 7.36 3.55 -7.19
CA GLU A 55 6.51 2.96 -8.24
C GLU A 55 5.26 2.30 -7.65
N ILE A 56 5.44 1.50 -6.59
CA ILE A 56 4.33 0.82 -5.89
C ILE A 56 3.37 1.85 -5.27
N ALA A 57 3.88 2.89 -4.61
CA ALA A 57 3.08 3.95 -4.04
C ALA A 57 2.23 4.65 -5.11
N LYS A 58 2.84 4.97 -6.26
CA LYS A 58 2.13 5.53 -7.41
C LYS A 58 1.04 4.60 -7.94
N ALA A 59 1.33 3.31 -8.11
CA ALA A 59 0.36 2.32 -8.58
C ALA A 59 -0.82 2.14 -7.59
N LEU A 60 -0.54 2.22 -6.29
CA LEU A 60 -1.56 2.18 -5.23
C LEU A 60 -2.27 3.53 -5.02
N GLY A 61 -1.83 4.60 -5.68
CA GLY A 61 -2.38 5.95 -5.51
C GLY A 61 -2.20 6.50 -4.10
N VAL A 62 -1.04 6.28 -3.49
CA VAL A 62 -0.63 6.78 -2.17
C VAL A 62 0.77 7.37 -2.23
N THR A 63 1.22 8.05 -1.16
CA THR A 63 2.61 8.52 -1.05
C THR A 63 3.50 7.42 -0.47
N VAL A 64 4.81 7.50 -0.74
CA VAL A 64 5.81 6.58 -0.15
C VAL A 64 5.80 6.68 1.38
N GLU A 65 5.66 7.89 1.91
CA GLU A 65 5.54 8.15 3.34
C GLU A 65 4.30 7.49 3.94
N ALA A 66 3.18 7.48 3.22
CA ALA A 66 1.97 6.79 3.67
C ALA A 66 2.23 5.28 3.84
N ILE A 67 2.96 4.65 2.92
CA ILE A 67 3.36 3.24 3.06
C ILE A 67 4.30 3.06 4.25
N LYS A 68 5.33 3.90 4.39
CA LYS A 68 6.31 3.79 5.48
C LYS A 68 5.68 3.98 6.86
N ASN A 69 4.75 4.92 6.98
CA ASN A 69 4.08 5.27 8.23
C ASN A 69 2.75 4.52 8.44
N PHE A 70 2.40 3.61 7.53
CA PHE A 70 1.18 2.83 7.65
C PHE A 70 1.22 1.96 8.92
N SER A 71 0.15 2.04 9.68
CA SER A 71 -0.13 1.23 10.86
C SER A 71 -1.62 0.91 10.89
N GLU A 72 -2.00 -0.19 11.54
CA GLU A 72 -3.40 -0.55 11.74
C GLU A 72 -4.19 0.53 12.50
N GLU A 73 -3.54 1.24 13.42
CA GLU A 73 -4.13 2.34 14.19
C GLU A 73 -4.43 3.57 13.30
N ASN A 74 -3.51 3.91 12.38
CA ASN A 74 -3.68 5.04 11.46
C ASN A 74 -4.57 4.69 10.26
N MET A 75 -4.89 3.41 10.05
CA MET A 75 -5.74 2.92 8.96
C MET A 75 -7.11 3.62 8.93
N ILE A 76 -7.69 3.93 10.10
CA ILE A 76 -8.97 4.63 10.21
C ILE A 76 -8.87 6.05 9.61
N ASN A 77 -7.77 6.77 9.89
CA ASN A 77 -7.52 8.11 9.36
C ASN A 77 -7.35 8.09 7.84
N TYR A 78 -6.67 7.06 7.32
CA TYR A 78 -6.54 6.85 5.88
C TYR A 78 -7.91 6.60 5.24
N PHE A 79 -8.74 5.69 5.78
CA PHE A 79 -10.06 5.37 5.22
C PHE A 79 -11.00 6.59 5.15
N ASN A 80 -11.00 7.42 6.20
CA ASN A 80 -11.83 8.63 6.24
C ASN A 80 -11.40 9.66 5.18
N THR A 81 -10.08 9.88 5.04
CA THR A 81 -9.53 10.81 4.03
C THR A 81 -9.70 10.29 2.60
N PHE A 82 -9.53 8.97 2.39
CA PHE A 82 -9.63 8.37 1.05
C PHE A 82 -11.07 8.31 0.53
N ASN A 83 -12.07 8.04 1.38
CA ASN A 83 -13.46 8.08 0.94
C ASN A 83 -13.89 9.50 0.53
N GLU A 84 -13.39 10.54 1.21
CA GLU A 84 -13.70 11.92 0.84
C GLU A 84 -13.09 12.30 -0.52
N VAL A 85 -11.91 11.78 -0.88
CA VAL A 85 -11.30 12.00 -2.20
C VAL A 85 -12.00 11.23 -3.32
N VAL A 86 -12.50 10.00 -3.06
CA VAL A 86 -13.23 9.21 -4.05
C VAL A 86 -14.63 9.78 -4.33
N THR A 87 -15.25 10.44 -3.34
CA THR A 87 -16.61 11.00 -3.49
C THR A 87 -16.64 12.35 -4.23
N ASN A 88 -15.50 13.03 -4.39
CA ASN A 88 -15.44 14.35 -5.05
C ASN A 88 -15.08 14.30 -6.56
N ASN A 89 -15.02 13.11 -7.19
CA ASN A 89 -14.77 12.98 -8.62
C ASN A 89 -15.96 12.39 -9.42
N GLN A 90 -17.19 12.47 -8.88
CA GLN A 90 -18.40 12.33 -9.69
C GLN A 90 -19.14 13.68 -9.73
N ALA A 91 -18.71 14.53 -10.66
CA ALA A 91 -19.50 15.62 -11.18
C ALA A 91 -19.18 15.76 -12.68
N ASP A 92 -19.81 14.90 -13.48
CA ASP A 92 -20.24 15.20 -14.84
C ASP A 92 -21.73 14.78 -14.93
#